data_AF-A0A7C6SQH0-F1
#
_entry.id   AF-A0A7C6SQH0-F1
#
_cell.length_a   1.000
_cell.length_b   1.000
_cell.length_c   1.000
_cell.angle_alpha   90.00
_cell.angle_beta   90.00
_cell.angle_gamma   90.00
#
_symmetry.space_group_name_H-M   'P 1'
#
loop_
_entity.id
_entity.type
_entity.pdbx_description
1 polymer ?
#
loop_
_entity_poly.entity_id
_entity_poly.type
_entity_poly.pdbx_seq_one_letter_code
_entity_poly.pdbx_strand_id
1 'polypeptide(L)'
;MKRKDIWLLLGVLAVAAVIFLLAKVLPGGGGLSGGELPMATATVAPTAQATAEPDTNTQPPATATAASTGTAAPTAQLTATPDADTQPPAAVATLVPAQAYLSVQIDNIVFDPYPLLEERDIELPQPGGKLNVVRVTKDSIMMHSSTCDNQDCVHQGIVTLENRDTRILSNAIVCLPNKVILLLLTPEEAQREWQRYYAPQ
;
A
#
# COMPACT_ATOMS: atom_id res chain seq x y z
N MET A 1 -21.33 -15.67 -54.85
CA MET A 1 -20.56 -14.42 -54.61
C MET A 1 -19.93 -14.00 -55.93
N LYS A 2 -20.02 -12.72 -56.31
CA LYS A 2 -19.32 -12.14 -57.46
C LYS A 2 -17.84 -11.91 -57.09
N ARG A 3 -16.96 -11.80 -58.09
CA ARG A 3 -15.50 -11.61 -57.86
C ARG A 3 -15.17 -10.37 -57.01
N LYS A 4 -16.01 -9.33 -57.05
CA LYS A 4 -15.86 -8.11 -56.23
C LYS A 4 -16.16 -8.37 -54.75
N ASP A 5 -17.21 -9.14 -54.45
CA ASP A 5 -17.60 -9.53 -53.09
C ASP A 5 -16.48 -10.31 -52.39
N ILE A 6 -15.83 -11.23 -53.11
CA ILE A 6 -14.68 -12.01 -52.61
C ILE A 6 -13.49 -11.10 -52.27
N TRP A 7 -13.21 -10.11 -53.11
CA TRP A 7 -12.17 -9.11 -52.87
C TRP A 7 -12.46 -8.23 -51.65
N LEU A 8 -13.72 -7.83 -51.46
CA LEU A 8 -14.16 -7.07 -50.28
C LEU A 8 -14.02 -7.88 -49.00
N LEU A 9 -14.42 -9.16 -49.01
CA LEU A 9 -14.27 -10.06 -47.85
C LEU A 9 -12.79 -10.28 -47.48
N LEU A 10 -11.91 -10.49 -48.47
CA LEU A 10 -10.47 -10.60 -48.23
C LEU A 10 -9.87 -9.30 -47.67
N GLY A 11 -10.29 -8.13 -48.18
CA GLY A 11 -9.86 -6.84 -47.67
C GLY A 11 -10.27 -6.60 -46.21
N VAL A 12 -11.53 -6.89 -45.86
CA VAL A 12 -12.04 -6.77 -44.48
C VAL A 12 -11.31 -7.74 -43.55
N LEU A 13 -11.06 -8.98 -43.98
CA LEU A 13 -10.37 -9.98 -43.17
C LEU A 13 -8.89 -9.62 -42.94
N ALA A 14 -8.22 -9.04 -43.95
CA ALA A 14 -6.87 -8.50 -43.80
C ALA A 14 -6.83 -7.31 -42.80
N VAL A 15 -7.78 -6.37 -42.89
CA VAL A 15 -7.88 -5.25 -41.93
C VAL A 15 -8.15 -5.75 -40.51
N ALA A 16 -9.04 -6.73 -40.34
CA ALA A 16 -9.30 -7.35 -39.04
C ALA A 16 -8.05 -8.04 -38.46
N ALA A 17 -7.26 -8.73 -39.28
CA ALA A 17 -6.00 -9.34 -38.87
C ALA A 17 -4.97 -8.28 -38.43
N VAL A 18 -4.84 -7.16 -39.17
CA VAL A 18 -3.95 -6.04 -38.80
C VAL A 18 -4.39 -5.40 -37.47
N ILE A 19 -5.69 -5.20 -37.25
CA ILE A 19 -6.21 -4.67 -35.98
C ILE A 19 -5.94 -5.64 -34.82
N PHE A 20 -6.13 -6.95 -35.03
CA PHE A 20 -5.84 -7.97 -34.02
C PHE A 20 -4.35 -8.06 -33.67
N LEU A 21 -3.47 -7.89 -34.65
CA LEU A 21 -2.01 -7.80 -34.44
C LEU A 21 -1.63 -6.52 -33.69
N LEU A 22 -2.21 -5.36 -34.03
CA LEU A 22 -2.00 -4.11 -33.29
C LEU A 22 -2.46 -4.23 -31.82
N ALA A 23 -3.60 -4.86 -31.57
CA ALA A 23 -4.10 -5.11 -30.21
C ALA A 23 -3.21 -6.05 -29.37
N LYS A 24 -2.25 -6.75 -29.98
CA LYS A 24 -1.20 -7.53 -29.28
C LYS A 24 0.09 -6.73 -29.02
N VAL A 25 0.22 -5.53 -29.60
CA VAL A 25 1.41 -4.66 -29.49
C VAL A 25 1.16 -3.47 -28.55
N LEU A 26 -0.09 -3.03 -28.37
CA LEU A 26 -0.41 -2.10 -27.29
C LEU A 26 -0.19 -2.80 -25.92
N PRO A 27 0.55 -2.18 -24.98
CA PRO A 27 0.61 -2.69 -23.62
C PRO A 27 -0.79 -2.63 -22.99
N GLY A 28 -1.23 -3.74 -22.42
CA GLY A 28 -2.49 -3.79 -21.67
C GLY A 28 -2.43 -2.84 -20.47
N GLY A 29 -3.56 -2.22 -20.13
CA GLY A 29 -3.68 -1.20 -19.07
C GLY A 29 -3.57 -1.76 -17.63
N GLY A 30 -2.55 -2.57 -17.35
CA GLY A 30 -2.10 -2.81 -15.97
C GLY A 30 -1.31 -1.60 -15.45
N GLY A 31 -1.37 -1.35 -14.15
CA GLY A 31 -0.55 -0.30 -13.53
C GLY A 31 0.94 -0.64 -13.59
N LEU A 32 1.77 0.39 -13.73
CA LEU A 32 3.23 0.30 -13.60
C LEU A 32 3.58 0.06 -12.13
N SER A 33 4.64 -0.70 -11.83
CA SER A 33 5.16 -0.72 -10.44
C SER A 33 5.75 0.64 -10.09
N GLY A 34 5.34 1.19 -8.95
CA GLY A 34 5.90 2.39 -8.33
C GLY A 34 7.03 2.10 -7.34
N GLY A 35 7.28 0.83 -7.00
CA GLY A 35 8.11 0.46 -5.86
C GLY A 35 7.47 0.82 -4.52
N GLU A 36 8.32 0.99 -3.50
CA GLU A 36 7.90 1.26 -2.12
C GLU A 36 7.11 2.58 -2.00
N LEU A 37 6.11 2.63 -1.12
CA LEU A 37 5.25 3.80 -0.95
C LEU A 37 6.04 5.03 -0.46
N PRO A 38 6.01 6.17 -1.18
CA PRO A 38 6.69 7.40 -0.76
C PRO A 38 5.95 8.04 0.42
N MET A 39 6.33 7.64 1.63
CA MET A 39 5.74 8.11 2.89
C MET A 39 6.03 9.61 3.12
N ALA A 40 5.00 10.44 2.99
CA ALA A 40 4.98 11.74 3.68
C ALA A 40 4.80 11.51 5.20
N THR A 41 5.34 12.44 6.01
CA THR A 41 5.54 12.28 7.46
C THR A 41 4.26 11.89 8.20
N ALA A 42 4.29 10.78 8.94
CA ALA A 42 3.12 10.34 9.72
C ALA A 42 2.79 11.33 10.85
N THR A 43 1.63 11.97 10.75
CA THR A 43 1.05 12.74 11.86
C THR A 43 0.41 11.78 12.86
N VAL A 44 1.02 11.62 14.04
CA VAL A 44 0.38 10.91 15.16
C VAL A 44 -0.80 11.74 15.65
N ALA A 45 -2.01 11.20 15.52
CA ALA A 45 -3.23 11.89 15.94
C ALA A 45 -3.18 12.21 17.45
N PRO A 46 -3.40 13.47 17.88
CA PRO A 46 -3.36 13.82 19.29
C PRO A 46 -4.56 13.24 20.03
N THR A 47 -4.30 12.42 21.06
CA THR A 47 -5.35 11.94 21.98
C THR A 47 -6.12 13.12 22.54
N ALA A 48 -7.43 13.16 22.29
CA ALA A 48 -8.30 14.24 22.77
C ALA A 48 -8.27 14.29 24.31
N GLN A 49 -7.63 15.33 24.86
CA GLN A 49 -7.66 15.59 26.29
C GLN A 49 -9.07 15.98 26.71
N ALA A 50 -9.75 15.09 27.45
CA ALA A 50 -11.03 15.41 28.06
C ALA A 50 -10.86 16.56 29.06
N THR A 51 -11.62 17.64 28.86
CA THR A 51 -11.70 18.75 29.83
C THR A 51 -12.24 18.23 31.15
N ALA A 52 -11.45 18.36 32.21
CA ALA A 52 -11.89 18.21 33.59
C ALA A 52 -11.69 19.55 34.32
N GLU A 53 -12.72 20.01 35.01
CA GLU A 53 -12.69 21.28 35.75
C GLU A 53 -11.88 21.15 37.06
N PRO A 54 -11.28 22.25 37.56
CA PRO A 54 -10.36 22.19 38.68
C PRO A 54 -11.08 22.18 40.03
N ASP A 55 -10.87 21.12 40.81
CA ASP A 55 -11.28 21.05 42.21
C ASP A 55 -10.06 20.86 43.15
N THR A 56 -10.13 21.44 44.35
CA THR A 56 -8.92 21.71 45.17
C THR A 56 -8.92 20.94 46.48
N ASN A 57 -7.95 20.03 46.70
CA ASN A 57 -7.24 19.99 48.01
C ASN A 57 -5.98 19.10 48.15
N THR A 58 -5.01 19.64 48.91
CA THR A 58 -4.05 18.96 49.82
C THR A 58 -2.93 18.06 49.23
N GLN A 59 -1.90 17.80 50.05
CA GLN A 59 -0.50 17.52 49.71
C GLN A 59 0.00 16.12 50.23
N PRO A 60 0.98 15.46 49.58
CA PRO A 60 1.60 14.18 50.01
C PRO A 60 2.87 14.39 50.89
N PRO A 61 3.53 13.33 51.43
CA PRO A 61 4.49 12.46 50.71
C PRO A 61 4.28 10.95 51.07
N ALA A 62 5.11 9.94 50.82
CA ALA A 62 6.43 9.70 50.17
C ALA A 62 6.36 8.29 49.49
N THR A 63 7.36 7.59 48.90
CA THR A 63 8.82 7.64 48.64
C THR A 63 9.03 6.77 47.35
N ALA A 64 10.17 6.42 46.72
CA ALA A 64 11.65 6.56 46.81
C ALA A 64 12.18 6.50 45.35
N THR A 65 13.36 6.96 44.90
CA THR A 65 14.76 7.05 45.40
C THR A 65 15.64 5.83 45.10
N ALA A 66 16.72 6.07 44.32
CA ALA A 66 17.79 5.15 43.84
C ALA A 66 17.33 4.02 42.88
N ALA A 67 17.90 3.77 41.69
CA ALA A 67 19.10 4.21 40.95
C ALA A 67 20.47 3.68 41.43
N SER A 68 21.11 2.84 40.58
CA SER A 68 22.58 2.75 40.41
C SER A 68 22.97 1.97 39.15
N THR A 69 24.13 2.32 38.60
CA THR A 69 24.77 1.83 37.37
C THR A 69 25.44 0.47 37.48
N GLY A 70 25.67 -0.19 36.34
CA GLY A 70 26.62 -1.31 36.21
C GLY A 70 27.35 -1.29 34.87
N THR A 71 28.65 -1.01 34.87
CA THR A 71 29.51 -0.96 33.67
C THR A 71 30.50 -2.11 33.67
N ALA A 72 30.49 -2.95 32.62
CA ALA A 72 31.66 -3.74 32.21
C ALA A 72 31.49 -4.30 30.78
N ALA A 73 32.55 -4.23 29.99
CA ALA A 73 32.77 -5.12 28.85
C ALA A 73 33.90 -6.09 29.21
N PRO A 74 33.97 -7.27 28.55
CA PRO A 74 35.29 -7.69 28.07
C PRO A 74 35.28 -8.27 26.63
N THR A 75 36.48 -8.37 26.06
CA THR A 75 36.76 -8.66 24.65
C THR A 75 36.97 -10.14 24.35
N ALA A 76 36.29 -10.67 23.32
CA ALA A 76 36.71 -11.81 22.48
C ALA A 76 35.73 -11.94 21.28
N GLN A 77 36.12 -12.29 20.05
CA GLN A 77 37.44 -12.48 19.41
C GLN A 77 37.26 -12.26 17.90
N LEU A 78 38.24 -11.68 17.20
CA LEU A 78 38.26 -11.62 15.73
C LEU A 78 38.99 -12.86 15.16
N THR A 79 38.27 -13.70 14.42
CA THR A 79 38.87 -14.71 13.53
C THR A 79 37.95 -14.95 12.32
N ALA A 80 38.54 -15.27 11.17
CA ALA A 80 37.92 -15.62 9.88
C ALA A 80 37.50 -14.46 8.93
N THR A 81 38.42 -14.14 8.03
CA THR A 81 38.17 -13.61 6.67
C THR A 81 39.47 -13.82 5.86
N PRO A 82 39.44 -13.99 4.53
CA PRO A 82 38.30 -14.12 3.63
C PRO A 82 38.19 -15.51 2.98
N ASP A 83 37.05 -15.77 2.34
CA ASP A 83 37.02 -16.51 1.08
C ASP A 83 36.09 -15.76 0.11
N ALA A 84 36.35 -15.88 -1.20
CA ALA A 84 35.66 -15.11 -2.24
C ALA A 84 34.69 -15.98 -3.07
N ASP A 85 33.96 -15.35 -3.98
CA ASP A 85 33.08 -16.01 -4.97
C ASP A 85 32.03 -16.99 -4.42
N THR A 86 31.33 -16.55 -3.37
CA THR A 86 29.87 -16.74 -3.35
C THR A 86 29.20 -15.42 -3.01
N GLN A 87 28.83 -14.66 -4.04
CA GLN A 87 27.80 -13.65 -3.91
C GLN A 87 26.53 -14.37 -3.41
N PRO A 88 25.96 -14.01 -2.24
CA PRO A 88 24.71 -14.60 -1.79
C PRO A 88 23.66 -14.48 -2.90
N PRO A 89 22.83 -15.51 -3.15
CA PRO A 89 21.78 -15.43 -4.16
C PRO A 89 20.95 -14.17 -3.87
N ALA A 90 20.93 -13.24 -4.83
CA ALA A 90 20.51 -11.86 -4.61
C ALA A 90 19.18 -11.85 -3.85
N ALA A 91 19.20 -11.35 -2.62
CA ALA A 91 18.15 -11.59 -1.64
C ALA A 91 16.82 -11.11 -2.22
N VAL A 92 15.95 -12.07 -2.58
CA VAL A 92 14.66 -11.74 -3.17
C VAL A 92 13.91 -10.88 -2.16
N ALA A 93 13.61 -9.65 -2.55
CA ALA A 93 12.91 -8.71 -1.68
C ALA A 93 11.56 -9.33 -1.31
N THR A 94 11.38 -9.59 -0.03
CA THR A 94 10.23 -10.27 0.56
C THR A 94 9.40 -9.29 1.38
N LEU A 95 8.08 -9.42 1.28
CA LEU A 95 7.15 -8.65 2.09
C LEU A 95 7.41 -8.86 3.59
N VAL A 96 7.43 -7.76 4.34
CA VAL A 96 7.49 -7.78 5.81
C VAL A 96 6.22 -8.44 6.34
N PRO A 97 6.30 -9.51 7.15
CA PRO A 97 5.10 -10.24 7.59
C PRO A 97 4.10 -9.37 8.37
N ALA A 98 2.90 -9.22 7.82
CA ALA A 98 1.75 -8.56 8.43
C ALA A 98 0.48 -9.42 8.31
N GLN A 99 -0.56 -9.10 9.11
CA GLN A 99 -1.87 -9.77 9.05
C GLN A 99 -2.68 -9.34 7.81
N ALA A 100 -2.56 -8.07 7.43
CA ALA A 100 -3.08 -7.52 6.19
C ALA A 100 -2.06 -6.56 5.56
N TYR A 101 -2.27 -6.24 4.29
CA TYR A 101 -1.47 -5.27 3.54
C TYR A 101 -2.39 -4.25 2.88
N LEU A 102 -1.91 -3.02 2.71
CA LEU A 102 -2.54 -2.00 1.88
C LEU A 102 -1.81 -1.93 0.54
N SER A 103 -2.48 -2.33 -0.54
CA SER A 103 -2.04 -1.95 -1.89
C SER A 103 -2.65 -0.59 -2.25
N VAL A 104 -1.84 0.25 -2.89
CA VAL A 104 -2.21 1.61 -3.30
C VAL A 104 -1.93 1.77 -4.78
N GLN A 105 -2.93 2.23 -5.53
CA GLN A 105 -2.76 2.76 -6.86
C GLN A 105 -3.01 4.27 -6.87
N ILE A 106 -2.14 5.03 -7.51
CA ILE A 106 -2.33 6.45 -7.83
C ILE A 106 -2.14 6.64 -9.33
N ASP A 107 -3.12 7.25 -10.00
CA ASP A 107 -3.16 7.30 -11.48
C ASP A 107 -3.06 5.88 -12.07
N ASN A 108 -1.94 5.55 -12.73
CA ASN A 108 -1.63 4.25 -13.31
C ASN A 108 -0.40 3.59 -12.65
N ILE A 109 -0.02 4.03 -11.46
CA ILE A 109 1.13 3.51 -10.70
C ILE A 109 0.58 2.73 -9.50
N VAL A 110 0.94 1.45 -9.41
CA VAL A 110 0.63 0.57 -8.26
C VAL A 110 1.91 0.44 -7.44
N PHE A 111 1.83 0.79 -6.16
CA PHE A 111 2.96 0.68 -5.23
C PHE A 111 3.01 -0.69 -4.56
N ASP A 112 4.18 -1.01 -4.01
CA ASP A 112 4.42 -2.27 -3.30
C ASP A 112 3.45 -2.44 -2.10
N PRO A 113 2.83 -3.62 -1.91
CA PRO A 113 1.89 -3.87 -0.81
C PRO A 113 2.45 -3.53 0.57
N TYR A 114 1.86 -2.54 1.23
CA TYR A 114 2.36 -1.97 2.47
C TYR A 114 1.91 -2.78 3.70
N PRO A 115 2.83 -3.24 4.58
CA PRO A 115 2.51 -4.08 5.72
C PRO A 115 1.72 -3.32 6.80
N LEU A 116 0.57 -3.83 7.22
CA LEU A 116 -0.25 -3.20 8.25
C LEU A 116 0.12 -3.73 9.65
N LEU A 117 0.87 -2.92 10.40
CA LEU A 117 1.49 -3.32 11.67
C LEU A 117 0.87 -2.66 12.93
N GLU A 118 0.25 -1.49 12.79
CA GLU A 118 -0.24 -0.65 13.90
C GLU A 118 -1.34 0.32 13.42
N GLU A 119 -2.02 1.03 14.32
CA GLU A 119 -2.98 2.07 13.94
C GLU A 119 -2.29 3.41 13.69
N ARG A 120 -2.52 4.01 12.51
CA ARG A 120 -1.88 5.28 12.07
C ARG A 120 -2.51 5.82 10.80
N ASP A 121 -2.25 7.09 10.52
CA ASP A 121 -2.62 7.74 9.27
C ASP A 121 -1.45 7.71 8.27
N ILE A 122 -1.78 7.49 6.99
CA ILE A 122 -0.89 7.45 5.85
C ILE A 122 -1.30 8.57 4.88
N GLU A 123 -0.41 9.55 4.69
CA GLU A 123 -0.61 10.62 3.73
C GLU A 123 -0.18 10.19 2.32
N LEU A 124 -1.08 10.33 1.35
CA LEU A 124 -0.88 10.07 -0.07
C LEU A 124 -0.99 11.39 -0.85
N PRO A 125 0.07 12.22 -0.89
CA PRO A 125 0.07 13.47 -1.66
C PRO A 125 0.15 13.18 -3.17
N GLN A 126 -0.59 13.93 -3.99
CA GLN A 126 -0.55 13.82 -5.45
C GLN A 126 -0.35 15.19 -6.14
N PRO A 127 0.08 15.22 -7.42
CA PRO A 127 0.30 16.48 -8.16
C PRO A 127 -0.92 17.41 -8.16
N GLY A 128 -0.66 18.71 -8.11
CA GLY A 128 -1.71 19.74 -8.06
C GLY A 128 -2.29 20.02 -6.67
N GLY A 129 -1.60 19.60 -5.60
CA GLY A 129 -2.04 19.85 -4.21
C GLY A 129 -3.18 18.96 -3.75
N LYS A 130 -3.40 17.84 -4.45
CA LYS A 130 -4.34 16.81 -4.02
C LYS A 130 -3.72 15.98 -2.89
N LEU A 131 -4.57 15.52 -1.97
CA LEU A 131 -4.18 14.66 -0.86
C LEU A 131 -5.31 13.66 -0.56
N ASN A 132 -4.92 12.44 -0.21
CA ASN A 132 -5.75 11.45 0.45
C ASN A 132 -5.05 11.02 1.73
N VAL A 133 -5.77 10.94 2.84
CA VAL A 133 -5.24 10.44 4.12
C VAL A 133 -5.96 9.15 4.45
N VAL A 134 -5.21 8.06 4.61
CA VAL A 134 -5.73 6.72 4.86
C VAL A 134 -5.43 6.33 6.30
N ARG A 135 -6.45 6.09 7.12
CA ARG A 135 -6.23 5.43 8.41
C ARG A 135 -6.16 3.93 8.19
N VAL A 136 -5.15 3.31 8.77
CA VAL A 136 -4.97 1.85 8.74
C VAL A 136 -4.99 1.31 10.17
N THR A 137 -5.42 0.06 10.32
CA THR A 137 -5.13 -0.81 11.48
C THR A 137 -4.44 -2.08 10.95
N LYS A 138 -4.09 -3.03 11.82
CA LYS A 138 -3.46 -4.32 11.44
C LYS A 138 -4.25 -5.16 10.41
N ASP A 139 -5.55 -4.89 10.31
CA ASP A 139 -6.58 -5.71 9.67
C ASP A 139 -7.62 -4.88 8.89
N SER A 140 -7.46 -3.55 8.82
CA SER A 140 -8.42 -2.66 8.19
C SER A 140 -7.81 -1.40 7.55
N ILE A 141 -8.55 -0.80 6.63
CA ILE A 141 -8.27 0.51 6.05
C ILE A 141 -9.56 1.36 5.97
N MET A 142 -9.43 2.66 6.12
CA MET A 142 -10.46 3.65 5.80
C MET A 142 -9.84 4.92 5.22
N MET A 143 -10.57 5.63 4.35
CA MET A 143 -10.18 6.99 3.98
C MET A 143 -10.54 7.91 5.15
N HIS A 144 -9.53 8.44 5.84
CA HIS A 144 -9.73 9.37 6.96
C HIS A 144 -10.13 10.76 6.48
N SER A 145 -9.49 11.25 5.41
CA SER A 145 -9.85 12.49 4.73
C SER A 145 -9.40 12.51 3.27
N SER A 146 -9.94 13.44 2.48
CA SER A 146 -9.52 13.65 1.09
C SER A 146 -9.77 15.08 0.65
N THR A 147 -9.01 15.56 -0.33
CA THR A 147 -9.24 16.84 -1.02
C THR A 147 -10.24 16.74 -2.19
N CYS A 148 -10.93 15.61 -2.41
CA CYS A 148 -11.87 15.45 -3.53
C CYS A 148 -13.25 16.06 -3.24
N ASP A 149 -13.80 16.84 -4.17
CA ASP A 149 -14.99 17.67 -3.97
C ASP A 149 -16.25 16.90 -3.50
N ASN A 150 -16.40 15.63 -3.91
CA ASN A 150 -17.55 14.78 -3.61
C ASN A 150 -17.43 13.99 -2.29
N GLN A 151 -16.24 13.87 -1.70
CA GLN A 151 -15.95 13.05 -0.50
C GLN A 151 -16.39 11.56 -0.53
N ASP A 152 -16.85 11.02 -1.67
CA ASP A 152 -17.38 9.65 -1.81
C ASP A 152 -16.43 8.56 -1.27
N CYS A 153 -15.12 8.78 -1.28
CA CYS A 153 -14.12 7.86 -0.73
C CYS A 153 -14.10 7.81 0.80
N VAL A 154 -14.40 8.92 1.48
CA VAL A 154 -14.57 8.99 2.94
C VAL A 154 -15.88 8.30 3.34
N HIS A 155 -16.93 8.50 2.54
CA HIS A 155 -18.25 7.91 2.79
C HIS A 155 -18.36 6.41 2.44
N GLN A 156 -17.36 5.81 1.79
CA GLN A 156 -17.26 4.35 1.59
C GLN A 156 -16.93 3.56 2.87
N GLY A 157 -16.55 4.24 3.96
CA GLY A 157 -16.34 3.65 5.27
C GLY A 157 -15.14 2.70 5.37
N ILE A 158 -15.13 1.90 6.44
CA ILE A 158 -14.03 0.99 6.78
C ILE A 158 -14.12 -0.34 6.02
N VAL A 159 -12.99 -0.79 5.49
CA VAL A 159 -12.77 -2.14 4.97
C VAL A 159 -12.00 -2.92 6.02
N THR A 160 -12.53 -4.04 6.50
CA THR A 160 -11.83 -4.97 7.42
C THR A 160 -11.64 -6.32 6.73
N LEU A 161 -10.72 -7.15 7.22
CA LEU A 161 -10.58 -8.52 6.74
C LEU A 161 -11.88 -9.33 6.86
N GLU A 162 -12.72 -9.00 7.85
CA GLU A 162 -14.01 -9.65 8.12
C GLU A 162 -15.12 -9.20 7.16
N ASN A 163 -15.14 -7.92 6.77
CA ASN A 163 -16.25 -7.34 5.99
C ASN A 163 -15.99 -7.32 4.47
N ARG A 164 -14.72 -7.46 4.03
CA ARG A 164 -14.29 -7.24 2.64
C ARG A 164 -15.08 -8.04 1.60
N ASP A 165 -15.49 -9.27 1.90
CA ASP A 165 -16.19 -10.12 0.92
C ASP A 165 -17.72 -9.84 0.87
N THR A 166 -18.22 -8.94 1.71
CA THR A 166 -19.65 -8.56 1.80
C THR A 166 -19.95 -7.13 1.34
N ARG A 167 -18.92 -6.28 1.19
CA ARG A 167 -19.07 -4.89 0.74
C ARG A 167 -19.31 -4.82 -0.77
N ILE A 168 -20.04 -3.79 -1.22
CA ILE A 168 -20.35 -3.52 -2.63
C ILE A 168 -19.08 -3.33 -3.48
N LEU A 169 -18.05 -2.68 -2.92
CA LEU A 169 -16.73 -2.50 -3.53
C LEU A 169 -15.71 -3.53 -3.02
N SER A 170 -16.20 -4.64 -2.47
CA SER A 170 -15.42 -5.69 -1.81
C SER A 170 -14.32 -5.15 -0.89
N ASN A 171 -13.05 -5.44 -1.18
CA ASN A 171 -11.89 -5.03 -0.40
C ASN A 171 -11.37 -3.61 -0.72
N ALA A 172 -12.06 -2.85 -1.58
CA ALA A 172 -11.58 -1.59 -2.12
C ALA A 172 -12.18 -0.34 -1.46
N ILE A 173 -11.40 0.75 -1.54
CA ILE A 173 -11.86 2.14 -1.44
C ILE A 173 -11.38 2.88 -2.68
N VAL A 174 -12.27 3.64 -3.33
CA VAL A 174 -11.98 4.35 -4.60
C VAL A 174 -12.25 5.85 -4.45
N CYS A 175 -11.21 6.66 -4.71
CA CYS A 175 -11.29 8.12 -4.76
C CYS A 175 -11.11 8.60 -6.20
N LEU A 176 -12.17 8.49 -7.01
CA LEU A 176 -12.13 8.76 -8.45
C LEU A 176 -11.57 10.15 -8.83
N PRO A 177 -11.91 11.28 -8.16
CA PRO A 177 -11.39 12.60 -8.56
C PRO A 177 -9.91 12.84 -8.24
N ASN A 178 -9.30 12.06 -7.35
CA ASN A 178 -7.85 12.03 -7.11
C ASN A 178 -7.18 10.78 -7.71
N LYS A 179 -7.93 9.94 -8.42
CA LYS A 179 -7.48 8.68 -9.04
C LYS A 179 -6.73 7.74 -8.08
N VAL A 180 -7.18 7.67 -6.83
CA VAL A 180 -6.63 6.71 -5.85
C VAL A 180 -7.53 5.49 -5.77
N ILE A 181 -6.93 4.30 -5.81
CA ILE A 181 -7.56 3.04 -5.42
C ILE A 181 -6.75 2.47 -4.26
N LEU A 182 -7.43 2.07 -3.19
CA LEU A 182 -6.85 1.40 -2.04
C LEU A 182 -7.45 0.00 -1.96
N LEU A 183 -6.62 -1.01 -1.75
CA LEU A 183 -7.04 -2.40 -1.59
C LEU A 183 -6.52 -2.95 -0.27
N LEU A 184 -7.42 -3.46 0.57
CA LEU A 184 -7.04 -4.30 1.71
C LEU A 184 -6.74 -5.71 1.17
N LEU A 185 -5.54 -6.23 1.41
CA LEU A 185 -5.08 -7.53 0.93
C LEU A 185 -4.77 -8.50 2.08
N THR A 186 -5.06 -9.78 1.88
CA THR A 186 -4.50 -10.87 2.71
C THR A 186 -3.01 -11.08 2.39
N PRO A 187 -2.24 -11.79 3.22
CA PRO A 187 -0.83 -12.09 2.93
C PRO A 187 -0.62 -12.84 1.61
N GLU A 188 -1.52 -13.74 1.26
CA GLU A 188 -1.45 -14.52 0.02
C GLU A 188 -1.80 -13.66 -1.20
N GLU A 189 -2.68 -12.67 -1.05
CA GLU A 189 -3.00 -11.70 -2.11
C GLU A 189 -1.83 -10.74 -2.34
N ALA A 190 -1.29 -10.15 -1.27
CA ALA A 190 -0.12 -9.28 -1.33
C ALA A 190 1.08 -9.98 -1.97
N GLN A 191 1.34 -11.24 -1.60
CA GLN A 191 2.40 -12.06 -2.19
C GLN A 191 2.17 -12.33 -3.69
N ARG A 192 0.92 -12.56 -4.13
CA ARG A 192 0.59 -12.70 -5.56
C ARG A 192 0.75 -11.39 -6.33
N GLU A 193 0.41 -10.26 -5.72
CA GLU A 193 0.56 -8.94 -6.34
C GLU A 193 2.04 -8.57 -6.48
N TRP A 194 2.84 -8.77 -5.43
CA TRP A 194 4.30 -8.62 -5.48
C TRP A 194 4.92 -9.51 -6.57
N GLN A 195 4.56 -10.80 -6.63
CA GLN A 195 5.05 -11.72 -7.66
C GLN A 195 4.65 -11.29 -9.07
N ARG A 196 3.50 -10.64 -9.27
CA ARG A 196 3.09 -10.13 -10.58
C ARG A 196 4.05 -9.05 -11.12
N TYR A 197 4.69 -8.29 -10.24
CA TYR A 197 5.61 -7.21 -10.59
C TYR A 197 7.09 -7.62 -10.57
N TYR A 198 7.48 -8.56 -9.70
CA TYR A 198 8.89 -8.90 -9.46
C TYR A 198 9.30 -10.34 -9.83
N ALA A 199 8.38 -11.19 -10.32
CA ALA A 199 8.78 -12.50 -10.85
C ALA A 199 9.54 -12.37 -12.18
N PRO A 200 10.64 -13.12 -12.39
CA PRO A 200 11.29 -13.20 -13.69
C PRO A 200 10.34 -13.81 -14.74
N GLN A 201 10.35 -13.23 -15.94
CA GLN A 201 9.58 -13.67 -17.12
C GLN A 201 10.44 -14.59 -18.00
#